data_AF-A0A7C1ZWT5-F1
#
_entry.id   AF-A0A7C1ZWT5-F1
#
_cell.length_a   1.000
_cell.length_b   1.000
_cell.length_c   1.000
_cell.angle_alpha   90.00
_cell.angle_beta   90.00
_cell.angle_gamma   90.00
#
_symmetry.space_group_name_H-M   'P 1'
#
loop_
_entity.id
_entity.type
_entity.pdbx_description
1 polymer ?
#
loop_
_entity_poly.entity_id
_entity_poly.type
_entity_poly.pdbx_seq_one_letter_code
_entity_poly.pdbx_strand_id
1 'polypeptide(L)' 'MLRIYVKIEDLLLEGETYQQIMEELRFHAFDSKKDVETYAKELAKRVQMLTGEKINMPVFSYETLVKELIRIGIFEQA' A
#
# COMPACT_ATOMS: atom_id res chain seq x y z
N MET A 1 -5.81 -2.87 -15.71
CA MET A 1 -5.94 -3.75 -14.55
C MET A 1 -4.60 -4.02 -13.89
N LEU A 2 -4.47 -3.59 -12.64
CA LEU A 2 -3.35 -3.81 -11.72
C LEU A 2 -3.71 -4.96 -10.78
N ARG A 3 -2.71 -5.78 -10.46
CA ARG A 3 -2.84 -6.92 -9.53
C ARG A 3 -1.66 -6.87 -8.57
N ILE A 4 -1.95 -6.72 -7.29
CA ILE A 4 -0.93 -6.55 -6.25
C ILE A 4 -1.16 -7.59 -5.16
N TYR A 5 -0.15 -8.42 -4.92
CA TYR A 5 -0.16 -9.38 -3.83
C TYR A 5 0.53 -8.78 -2.60
N VAL A 6 -0.18 -8.78 -1.47
CA VAL A 6 0.28 -8.28 -0.17
C VAL A 6 0.84 -9.46 0.63
N LYS A 7 2.17 -9.58 0.69
CA LYS A 7 2.83 -10.79 1.20
C LYS A 7 2.54 -11.06 2.67
N ILE A 8 2.40 -10.01 3.47
CA ILE A 8 2.19 -10.11 4.92
C ILE A 8 0.78 -10.59 5.30
N GLU A 9 -0.19 -10.43 4.40
CA GLU A 9 -1.60 -10.73 4.66
C GLU A 9 -2.13 -11.87 3.77
N ASP A 10 -1.28 -12.46 2.92
CA ASP A 10 -1.67 -13.46 1.90
C ASP A 10 -2.91 -13.00 1.10
N LEU A 11 -2.88 -11.74 0.67
CA LEU A 11 -4.01 -11.04 0.09
C LEU A 11 -3.70 -10.58 -1.33
N LEU A 12 -4.54 -10.96 -2.29
CA LEU A 12 -4.50 -10.43 -3.65
C LEU A 12 -5.48 -9.26 -3.78
N LEU A 13 -5.00 -8.12 -4.25
CA LEU A 13 -5.77 -6.92 -4.53
C LEU A 13 -5.83 -6.68 -6.05
N GLU A 14 -6.98 -6.25 -6.56
CA GLU A 14 -7.21 -6.02 -7.98
C GLU A 14 -7.95 -4.70 -8.22
N GLY A 15 -7.43 -3.89 -9.14
CA GLY A 15 -8.03 -2.59 -9.45
C GLY A 15 -7.50 -1.95 -10.72
N GLU A 16 -8.16 -0.92 -11.22
CA GLU A 16 -7.69 -0.20 -12.41
C GLU A 16 -6.67 0.90 -12.08
N THR A 17 -6.62 1.34 -10.83
CA THR A 17 -5.69 2.39 -10.37
C THR A 17 -5.05 2.04 -9.04
N TYR A 18 -3.87 2.60 -8.76
CA TYR A 18 -3.20 2.40 -7.47
C TYR A 18 -4.00 2.96 -6.28
N GLN A 19 -4.88 3.95 -6.51
CA GLN A 19 -5.81 4.42 -5.48
C GLN A 19 -6.81 3.32 -5.12
N GLN A 20 -7.37 2.62 -6.11
CA GLN A 20 -8.30 1.51 -5.88
C GLN A 20 -7.64 0.36 -5.11
N ILE A 21 -6.39 0.04 -5.43
CA ILE A 21 -5.60 -0.93 -4.66
C ILE A 21 -5.54 -0.53 -3.17
N MET A 22 -5.32 0.76 -2.88
CA MET A 22 -5.27 1.27 -1.50
C MET A 22 -6.65 1.34 -0.84
N GLU A 23 -7.71 1.62 -1.60
CA GLU A 23 -9.10 1.55 -1.13
C GLU A 23 -9.48 0.14 -0.70
N GLU A 24 -9.15 -0.85 -1.53
CA GLU A 24 -9.41 -2.25 -1.26
C GLU A 24 -8.62 -2.73 -0.05
N LEU A 25 -7.32 -2.42 0.03
CA LEU A 25 -6.49 -2.75 1.18
C LEU A 25 -7.04 -2.12 2.48
N ARG A 26 -7.44 -0.85 2.44
CA ARG A 26 -8.06 -0.17 3.60
C ARG A 26 -9.36 -0.86 4.03
N PHE A 27 -10.16 -1.31 3.06
CA PHE A 27 -11.39 -2.04 3.33
C PHE A 27 -11.10 -3.39 4.02
N HIS A 28 -10.12 -4.15 3.54
CA HIS A 28 -9.68 -5.40 4.18
C HIS A 28 -9.12 -5.18 5.60
N ALA A 29 -8.46 -4.05 5.83
CA ALA A 29 -7.98 -3.66 7.16
C ALA A 29 -9.11 -3.16 8.10
N PHE A 30 -10.37 -3.13 7.66
CA PHE A 30 -11.54 -2.59 8.38
C PHE A 30 -11.37 -1.15 8.89
N ASP A 31 -10.48 -0.35 8.26
CA ASP A 31 -10.20 1.03 8.67
C ASP A 31 -11.12 2.01 7.92
N SER A 32 -12.43 1.87 8.17
CA SER A 32 -13.47 2.67 7.50
C SER A 32 -13.52 4.13 7.94
N LYS A 33 -12.89 4.46 9.08
CA LYS A 33 -12.91 5.79 9.71
C LYS A 33 -11.97 6.79 9.05
N LYS A 34 -10.93 6.31 8.38
CA LYS A 34 -9.94 7.15 7.69
C LYS A 34 -10.23 7.20 6.20
N ASP A 35 -9.97 8.35 5.59
CA ASP A 35 -9.88 8.43 4.14
C ASP A 35 -8.64 7.65 3.64
N VAL A 36 -8.66 7.36 2.34
CA VAL A 36 -7.67 6.49 1.68
C VAL A 36 -6.26 7.08 1.73
N GLU A 37 -6.14 8.40 1.56
CA GLU A 37 -4.85 9.09 1.57
C GLU A 37 -4.23 9.05 2.97
N THR A 38 -5.02 9.33 4.01
CA THR A 38 -4.59 9.21 5.41
C THR A 38 -4.16 7.79 5.73
N TYR A 39 -4.96 6.78 5.34
CA TYR A 39 -4.61 5.37 5.52
C TYR A 39 -3.29 5.01 4.84
N ALA A 40 -3.09 5.42 3.58
CA ALA A 40 -1.89 5.15 2.80
C ALA A 40 -0.63 5.78 3.43
N LYS A 41 -0.72 7.02 3.91
CA LYS A 41 0.39 7.70 4.60
C LYS A 41 0.75 7.01 5.91
N GLU A 42 -0.24 6.56 6.67
CA GLU A 42 -0.01 5.80 7.90
C GLU A 42 0.53 4.40 7.63
N LEU A 43 0.07 3.73 6.58
CA LEU A 43 0.62 2.46 6.11
C LEU A 43 2.12 2.62 5.82
N ALA A 44 2.50 3.65 5.05
CA ALA A 44 3.90 3.93 4.77
C ALA A 44 4.73 4.07 6.08
N LYS A 45 4.26 4.89 7.03
CA LYS A 45 4.94 5.05 8.33
C LYS A 45 5.06 3.74 9.10
N ARG A 46 3.97 2.95 9.17
CA ARG A 46 3.96 1.65 9.85
C ARG A 46 4.95 0.68 9.22
N VAL A 47 4.96 0.61 7.89
CA VAL A 47 5.89 -0.25 7.15
C VAL A 47 7.33 0.16 7.42
N GLN A 48 7.67 1.45 7.39
CA GLN A 48 9.01 1.92 7.75
C GLN A 48 9.42 1.53 9.17
N MET A 49 8.50 1.59 10.13
CA MET A 49 8.76 1.17 11.52
C MET A 49 8.99 -0.35 11.63
N LEU A 50 8.24 -1.15 10.86
CA LEU A 50 8.30 -2.61 10.90
C LEU A 50 9.53 -3.18 10.18
N THR A 51 9.89 -2.61 9.03
CA THR A 51 10.99 -3.12 8.19
C THR A 51 12.32 -2.42 8.46
N GLY A 52 12.30 -1.23 9.06
CA GLY A 52 13.47 -0.35 9.16
C GLY A 52 13.89 0.29 7.83
N GLU A 53 13.22 -0.05 6.73
CA GLU A 53 13.51 0.50 5.40
C GLU A 53 12.92 1.89 5.25
N LYS A 54 13.65 2.76 4.54
CA LYS A 54 13.14 4.09 4.22
C LYS A 54 12.21 4.01 3.00
N ILE A 55 11.00 4.56 3.12
CA ILE A 55 10.11 4.79 1.99
C ILE A 55 10.39 6.19 1.44
N ASN A 56 10.86 6.24 0.19
CA ASN A 56 11.26 7.49 -0.45
C ASN A 56 10.12 8.05 -1.29
N MET A 57 9.34 8.97 -0.71
CA MET A 57 8.23 9.65 -1.38
C MET A 57 8.34 11.16 -1.18
N PRO A 58 9.14 11.88 -2.00
CA PRO A 58 9.27 13.34 -1.89
C PRO A 58 7.95 14.06 -2.18
N VAL A 59 7.10 13.47 -3.03
CA VAL A 59 5.72 13.89 -3.27
C VAL A 59 4.85 12.64 -3.10
N PHE A 60 3.73 12.78 -2.39
CA PHE A 60 2.80 11.66 -2.20
C PHE A 60 2.07 11.33 -3.50
N SER A 61 2.11 10.06 -3.89
CA SER A 61 1.19 9.46 -4.86
C SER A 61 1.02 7.98 -4.54
N TYR A 62 -0.17 7.43 -4.85
CA TYR A 62 -0.46 6.02 -4.63
C TYR A 62 0.49 5.10 -5.42
N GLU A 63 0.84 5.48 -6.65
CA GLU A 63 1.78 4.74 -7.48
C GLU A 63 3.16 4.66 -6.84
N THR A 64 3.72 5.79 -6.38
CA THR A 64 5.05 5.80 -5.76
C THR A 64 5.05 4.97 -4.48
N LEU A 65 3.98 5.05 -3.68
CA LEU A 65 3.83 4.22 -2.49
C LEU A 65 3.85 2.73 -2.84
N VAL A 66 3.01 2.30 -3.80
CA VAL A 66 2.96 0.89 -4.21
C VAL A 66 4.32 0.40 -4.73
N LYS A 67 4.99 1.20 -5.57
CA LYS A 67 6.33 0.87 -6.07
C LYS A 67 7.36 0.72 -4.96
N GLU A 68 7.33 1.61 -3.96
CA GLU A 68 8.20 1.50 -2.79
C GLU A 68 7.88 0.26 -1.94
N LEU A 69 6.59 -0.07 -1.75
CA LEU A 69 6.17 -1.27 -1.03
C LEU A 69 6.58 -2.56 -1.75
N ILE A 70 6.61 -2.55 -3.09
CA ILE A 70 7.16 -3.65 -3.89
C ILE A 70 8.68 -3.74 -3.72
N ARG A 71 9.39 -2.60 -3.82
CA ARG A 71 10.86 -2.54 -3.68
C ARG A 71 11.33 -3.15 -2.36
N ILE A 72 10.61 -2.89 -1.27
CA ILE A 72 10.95 -3.40 0.08
C ILE A 72 10.31 -4.76 0.38
N GLY A 73 9.65 -5.39 -0.60
CA GLY A 73 9.14 -6.76 -0.51
C GLY A 73 7.85 -6.95 0.29
N ILE A 74 7.13 -5.87 0.63
CA ILE A 74 5.82 -5.96 1.28
C ILE A 74 4.74 -6.33 0.27
N PHE A 75 4.84 -5.75 -0.93
CA PHE A 75 3.98 -6.05 -2.07
C PHE A 75 4.73 -6.80 -3.16
N GLU A 76 3.99 -7.45 -4.04
CA GLU A 76 4.49 -8.07 -5.27
C GLU A 76 3.50 -7.82 -6.41
N GLN A 77 4.02 -7.52 -7.59
CA GLN A 77 3.20 -7.37 -8.78
C GLN A 77 2.87 -8.75 -9.35
N ALA A 78 1.58 -9.04 -9.53
CA ALA A 78 1.03 -10.32 -9.97
C ALA A 78 0.41 -10.28 -11.38
#